data_AF-P42946-F1
#
_entry.id   AF-P42946-F1
#
_cell.length_a   1.000
_cell.length_b   1.000
_cell.length_c   1.000
_cell.angle_alpha   90.00
_cell.angle_beta   90.00
_cell.angle_gamma   90.00
#
_symmetry.space_group_name_H-M   'P 1'
#
loop_
_entity.id
_entity.type
_entity.pdbx_description
1 polymer ?
#
loop_
_entity_poly.entity_id
_entity_poly.type
_entity_poly.pdbx_seq_one_letter_code
_entity_poly.pdbx_strand_id
1 'polypeptide(L)'
;MIVSFGDATTRTSEVQLVRCTQGLNLWKLHQVHAVYKRVVHDTLGADEGNALLDQILADTNLYPPWMCVLLYAFCSAMVTPYAFGGDWVNLAISFFMGLCVGSLQFILSQKSYMYSNVFEISASIVVSFCGRAFGSIPRSHICFGAVTQGSLALILPGYIILCGALELQSRSLVAGAVRMFYAIIYSLFLGFGITLGSALFGWMYHNATNEISCPQLISPWFRFLFVPAFTISISLLNQAHISQLPVMVFISCTGYVVTYWAGKHFANSTEFTAALAAFVIGVLGNLYSRIWKGLAVSAMLPAIFVQVPSGIASQNSLLSGLQSANTIVNANETITTSTSDPSSSMSFGMTMIQVCVGISVGLFASSLFVYPFGKKKTGLFSL
;
A
#
# COMPACT_ATOMS: atom_id res chain seq x y z
N MET A 1 -16.77 -15.20 -0.42
CA MET A 1 -18.14 -15.15 -0.96
C MET A 1 -19.01 -16.07 -0.12
N ILE A 2 -20.22 -15.65 0.24
CA ILE A 2 -21.21 -16.51 0.91
C ILE A 2 -22.24 -16.89 -0.14
N VAL A 3 -22.36 -18.18 -0.44
CA VAL A 3 -23.36 -18.71 -1.36
C VAL A 3 -24.30 -19.59 -0.55
N SER A 4 -25.61 -19.34 -0.66
CA SER A 4 -26.64 -20.17 -0.03
C SER A 4 -27.41 -20.89 -1.11
N PHE A 5 -27.35 -22.22 -1.11
CA PHE A 5 -28.17 -23.06 -1.96
C PHE A 5 -29.40 -23.50 -1.19
N GLY A 6 -30.59 -23.22 -1.71
CA GLY A 6 -31.83 -23.73 -1.14
C GLY A 6 -32.06 -25.17 -1.60
N ASP A 7 -32.19 -26.10 -0.66
CA ASP A 7 -32.65 -27.45 -0.95
C ASP A 7 -34.16 -27.54 -0.68
N ALA A 8 -34.94 -27.59 -1.75
CA ALA A 8 -36.40 -27.68 -1.68
C ALA A 8 -36.88 -29.01 -1.06
N THR A 9 -36.06 -30.07 -1.13
CA THR A 9 -36.45 -31.41 -0.68
C THR A 9 -36.39 -31.55 0.84
N THR A 10 -35.32 -31.05 1.47
CA THR A 10 -35.17 -31.03 2.94
C THR A 10 -35.70 -29.77 3.60
N ARG A 11 -36.08 -28.75 2.81
CA ARG A 11 -36.39 -27.38 3.27
C ARG A 11 -35.27 -26.77 4.11
N THR A 12 -34.03 -27.08 3.76
CA THR A 12 -32.84 -26.49 4.39
C THR A 12 -32.08 -25.61 3.42
N SER A 13 -31.22 -24.76 3.95
CA SER A 13 -30.29 -23.95 3.18
C SER A 13 -28.87 -24.42 3.46
N GLU A 14 -28.17 -24.86 2.42
CA GLU A 14 -26.75 -25.17 2.49
C GLU A 14 -25.96 -23.88 2.24
N VAL A 15 -25.25 -23.42 3.26
CA VAL A 15 -24.40 -22.23 3.16
C VAL A 15 -22.96 -22.65 2.92
N GLN A 16 -22.43 -22.31 1.75
CA GLN A 16 -21.02 -22.52 1.40
C GLN A 16 -20.25 -21.20 1.50
N LEU A 17 -19.17 -21.22 2.28
CA LEU A 17 -18.26 -20.11 2.45
C LEU A 17 -17.01 -20.32 1.61
N VAL A 18 -16.97 -19.68 0.44
CA VAL A 18 -15.79 -19.69 -0.43
C VAL A 18 -14.80 -18.64 0.07
N ARG A 19 -13.66 -19.10 0.60
CA ARG A 19 -12.53 -18.23 1.00
C ARG A 19 -11.60 -18.05 -0.20
N CYS A 20 -11.27 -16.80 -0.51
CA CYS A 20 -10.25 -16.48 -1.50
C CYS A 20 -9.03 -15.91 -0.77
N THR A 21 -7.83 -16.38 -1.14
CA THR A 21 -6.58 -15.76 -0.70
C THR A 21 -6.47 -14.37 -1.30
N GLN A 22 -6.19 -13.36 -0.47
CA GLN A 22 -5.99 -12.00 -0.94
C GLN A 22 -4.64 -11.90 -1.65
N GLY A 23 -4.63 -11.34 -2.85
CA GLY A 23 -3.43 -11.14 -3.66
C GLY A 23 -3.74 -10.31 -4.90
N LEU A 24 -2.74 -9.61 -5.42
CA LEU A 24 -2.86 -8.77 -6.60
C LEU A 24 -1.92 -9.29 -7.69
N ASN A 25 -2.49 -9.68 -8.82
CA ASN A 25 -1.76 -9.98 -10.05
C ASN A 25 -2.37 -9.14 -11.19
N LEU A 26 -1.67 -8.08 -11.57
CA LEU A 26 -2.15 -7.10 -12.54
C LEU A 26 -2.29 -7.69 -13.95
N TRP A 27 -1.44 -8.65 -14.31
CA TRP A 27 -1.51 -9.32 -15.61
C TRP A 27 -2.71 -10.26 -15.71
N LYS A 28 -2.89 -11.16 -14.74
CA LYS A 28 -4.06 -12.06 -14.72
C LYS A 28 -5.36 -11.27 -14.62
N LEU A 29 -5.40 -10.21 -13.82
CA LEU A 29 -6.55 -9.31 -13.74
C LEU A 29 -6.91 -8.71 -15.11
N HIS A 30 -5.91 -8.30 -15.88
CA HIS A 30 -6.12 -7.78 -17.23
C HIS A 30 -6.69 -8.84 -18.18
N GLN A 31 -6.17 -10.07 -18.13
CA GLN A 31 -6.65 -11.19 -18.95
C GLN A 31 -8.09 -11.59 -18.59
N VAL A 32 -8.39 -11.75 -17.30
CA VAL A 32 -9.74 -12.07 -16.80
C VAL A 32 -10.74 -11.00 -17.24
N HIS A 33 -10.37 -9.72 -17.15
CA HIS A 33 -11.24 -8.64 -17.58
C HIS A 33 -11.46 -8.63 -19.11
N ALA A 34 -10.47 -9.03 -19.89
CA ALA A 34 -10.62 -9.19 -21.33
C ALA A 34 -11.59 -10.33 -21.68
N VAL A 35 -11.50 -11.47 -20.99
CA VAL A 35 -12.45 -12.59 -21.13
C VAL A 35 -13.86 -12.14 -20.74
N TYR A 36 -14.02 -11.51 -19.57
CA TYR A 36 -15.29 -10.95 -19.10
C TYR A 36 -15.93 -10.03 -20.15
N LYS A 37 -15.17 -9.09 -20.71
CA LYS A 37 -15.68 -8.19 -21.76
C LYS A 37 -16.12 -8.96 -22.99
N ARG A 38 -15.38 -9.99 -23.40
CA ARG A 38 -15.74 -10.79 -24.58
C ARG A 38 -17.03 -11.58 -24.38
N VAL A 39 -17.25 -12.13 -23.18
CA VAL A 39 -18.50 -12.83 -22.82
C VAL A 39 -19.68 -11.85 -22.76
N VAL A 40 -19.54 -10.71 -22.09
CA VAL A 40 -20.63 -9.70 -21.98
C VAL A 40 -21.04 -9.10 -23.32
N HIS A 41 -20.12 -9.03 -24.28
CA HIS A 41 -20.42 -8.56 -25.64
C HIS A 41 -20.81 -9.70 -26.60
N ASP A 42 -21.08 -10.91 -26.07
CA ASP A 42 -21.47 -12.10 -26.85
C ASP A 42 -20.48 -12.46 -27.98
N THR A 43 -19.20 -12.11 -27.81
CA THR A 43 -18.11 -12.48 -28.75
C THR A 43 -17.40 -13.79 -28.36
N LEU A 44 -17.77 -14.36 -27.21
CA LEU A 44 -17.21 -15.56 -26.63
C LEU A 44 -18.31 -16.27 -25.83
N GLY A 45 -18.50 -17.58 -26.04
CA GLY A 45 -19.46 -18.36 -25.27
C GLY A 45 -19.08 -18.46 -23.80
N ALA A 46 -20.06 -18.68 -22.91
CA ALA A 46 -19.82 -18.80 -21.48
C ALA A 46 -18.91 -20.01 -21.13
N ASP A 47 -19.11 -21.15 -21.80
CA ASP A 47 -18.31 -22.35 -21.59
C ASP A 47 -16.85 -22.16 -22.03
N GLU A 48 -16.64 -21.52 -23.19
CA GLU A 48 -15.31 -21.17 -23.69
C GLU A 48 -14.63 -20.13 -22.77
N GLY A 49 -15.41 -19.16 -22.28
CA GLY A 49 -14.97 -18.21 -21.27
C GLY A 49 -14.48 -18.90 -19.99
N ASN A 50 -15.20 -19.91 -19.51
CA ASN A 50 -14.79 -20.67 -18.32
C ASN A 50 -13.49 -21.45 -18.56
N ALA A 51 -13.36 -22.10 -19.71
CA ALA A 51 -12.11 -22.80 -20.07
C ALA A 51 -10.90 -21.85 -20.15
N LEU A 52 -11.09 -20.62 -20.66
CA LEU A 52 -10.04 -19.60 -20.66
C LEU A 52 -9.72 -19.09 -19.25
N LEU A 53 -10.71 -18.96 -18.37
CA LEU A 53 -10.49 -18.58 -16.97
C LEU A 53 -9.66 -19.65 -16.24
N ASP A 54 -9.97 -20.92 -16.44
CA ASP A 54 -9.20 -22.03 -15.87
C ASP A 54 -7.73 -22.00 -16.34
N GLN A 55 -7.49 -21.70 -17.63
CA GLN A 55 -6.14 -21.52 -18.17
C GLN A 55 -5.40 -20.34 -17.52
N ILE A 56 -6.06 -19.19 -17.35
CA ILE A 56 -5.45 -18.01 -16.70
C ILE A 56 -5.14 -18.27 -15.22
N LEU A 57 -6.02 -18.99 -14.52
CA LEU A 57 -5.80 -19.37 -13.13
C LEU A 57 -4.63 -20.35 -12.99
N ALA A 58 -4.52 -21.32 -13.91
CA ALA A 58 -3.42 -22.28 -13.97
C ALA A 58 -2.08 -21.67 -14.41
N ASP A 59 -2.09 -20.51 -15.07
CA ASP A 59 -0.87 -19.87 -15.55
C ASP A 59 0.10 -19.52 -14.41
N THR A 60 1.40 -19.59 -14.68
CA THR A 60 2.42 -19.26 -13.68
C THR A 60 2.51 -17.75 -13.46
N ASN A 61 3.00 -17.34 -12.29
CA ASN A 61 3.31 -15.92 -12.07
C ASN A 61 4.50 -15.51 -12.94
N LEU A 62 4.42 -14.32 -13.55
CA LEU A 62 5.46 -13.76 -14.44
C LEU A 62 6.82 -13.63 -13.73
N TYR A 63 6.81 -13.23 -12.47
CA TYR A 63 8.02 -13.06 -11.67
C TYR A 63 8.04 -14.05 -10.51
N PRO A 64 9.10 -14.89 -10.42
CA PRO A 64 9.24 -15.86 -9.34
C PRO A 64 9.56 -15.19 -7.99
N PRO A 65 9.38 -15.89 -6.85
CA PRO A 65 9.53 -15.31 -5.51
C PRO A 65 10.88 -14.62 -5.27
N TRP A 66 11.99 -15.18 -5.75
CA TRP A 66 13.32 -14.57 -5.58
C TRP A 66 13.44 -13.21 -6.29
N MET A 67 12.79 -13.04 -7.44
CA MET A 67 12.75 -11.76 -8.16
C MET A 67 11.87 -10.76 -7.41
N CYS A 68 10.74 -11.22 -6.83
CA CYS A 68 9.89 -10.40 -5.98
C CYS A 68 10.64 -9.84 -4.76
N VAL A 69 11.57 -10.61 -4.17
CA VAL A 69 12.43 -10.13 -3.08
C VAL A 69 13.31 -8.94 -3.53
N LEU A 70 13.95 -9.05 -4.69
CA LEU A 70 14.78 -7.97 -5.24
C LEU A 70 13.94 -6.74 -5.63
N LEU A 71 12.77 -6.97 -6.23
CA LEU A 71 11.83 -5.90 -6.57
C LEU A 71 11.31 -5.20 -5.31
N TYR A 72 11.04 -5.94 -4.23
CA TYR A 72 10.64 -5.38 -2.94
C TYR A 72 11.74 -4.47 -2.39
N ALA A 73 12.99 -4.95 -2.37
CA ALA A 73 14.14 -4.16 -1.94
C ALA A 73 14.29 -2.86 -2.74
N PHE A 74 14.16 -2.94 -4.06
CA PHE A 74 14.22 -1.78 -4.93
C PHE A 74 13.04 -0.83 -4.70
N CYS A 75 11.83 -1.33 -4.45
CA CYS A 75 10.69 -0.49 -4.09
C CYS A 75 10.94 0.28 -2.78
N SER A 76 11.42 -0.39 -1.73
CA SER A 76 11.78 0.25 -0.46
C SER A 76 12.86 1.32 -0.63
N ALA A 77 13.85 1.05 -1.48
CA ALA A 77 14.88 2.03 -1.82
C ALA A 77 14.31 3.26 -2.53
N MET A 78 13.46 3.07 -3.55
CA MET A 78 12.93 4.18 -4.35
C MET A 78 11.85 5.00 -3.64
N VAL A 79 11.07 4.41 -2.72
CA VAL A 79 10.06 5.15 -1.95
C VAL A 79 10.67 6.08 -0.90
N THR A 80 11.85 5.72 -0.38
CA THR A 80 12.51 6.42 0.73
C THR A 80 12.78 7.91 0.44
N PRO A 81 13.38 8.30 -0.71
CA PRO A 81 13.69 9.71 -0.99
C PRO A 81 12.46 10.59 -1.22
N TYR A 82 11.49 10.14 -2.02
CA TYR A 82 10.41 11.01 -2.48
C TYR A 82 9.27 11.12 -1.47
N ALA A 83 9.01 10.07 -0.70
CA ALA A 83 7.96 10.05 0.31
C ALA A 83 8.49 10.53 1.66
N PHE A 84 9.57 9.91 2.17
CA PHE A 84 10.02 10.09 3.55
C PHE A 84 11.26 10.99 3.73
N GLY A 85 11.80 11.55 2.64
CA GLY A 85 12.87 12.54 2.70
C GLY A 85 14.27 11.98 3.03
N GLY A 86 14.56 10.73 2.67
CA GLY A 86 15.89 10.16 2.85
C GLY A 86 16.94 10.62 1.82
N ASP A 87 18.20 10.64 2.25
CA ASP A 87 19.39 10.88 1.42
C ASP A 87 19.86 9.61 0.65
N TRP A 88 20.99 9.71 -0.05
CA TRP A 88 21.58 8.59 -0.80
C TRP A 88 22.03 7.44 0.10
N VAL A 89 22.50 7.72 1.32
CA VAL A 89 22.89 6.67 2.28
C VAL A 89 21.65 5.93 2.79
N ASN A 90 20.60 6.67 3.12
CA ASN A 90 19.30 6.13 3.53
C ASN A 90 18.68 5.24 2.44
N LEU A 91 18.82 5.61 1.15
CA LEU A 91 18.40 4.78 0.02
C LEU A 91 19.12 3.43 -0.02
N ALA A 92 20.44 3.42 0.19
CA ALA A 92 21.22 2.18 0.17
C ALA A 92 20.84 1.27 1.34
N ILE A 93 20.62 1.83 2.53
CA ILE A 93 20.24 1.05 3.71
C ILE A 93 18.81 0.54 3.58
N SER A 94 17.88 1.34 3.09
CA SER A 94 16.50 0.88 2.86
C SER A 94 16.41 -0.19 1.78
N PHE A 95 17.35 -0.24 0.83
CA PHE A 95 17.50 -1.39 -0.07
C PHE A 95 17.85 -2.68 0.69
N PHE A 96 18.87 -2.67 1.56
CA PHE A 96 19.26 -3.86 2.33
C PHE A 96 18.19 -4.28 3.34
N MET A 97 17.56 -3.31 4.01
CA MET A 97 16.44 -3.55 4.90
C MET A 97 15.23 -4.11 4.15
N GLY A 98 14.92 -3.57 2.98
CA GLY A 98 13.90 -4.10 2.08
C GLY A 98 14.23 -5.51 1.59
N LEU A 99 15.49 -5.84 1.34
CA LEU A 99 15.91 -7.20 0.99
C LEU A 99 15.65 -8.19 2.14
N CYS A 100 15.94 -7.80 3.37
CA CYS A 100 15.64 -8.58 4.57
C CYS A 100 14.13 -8.83 4.68
N VAL A 101 13.32 -7.77 4.64
CA VAL A 101 11.86 -7.85 4.74
C VAL A 101 11.25 -8.64 3.59
N GLY A 102 11.69 -8.39 2.36
CA GLY A 102 11.24 -9.12 1.18
C GLY A 102 11.54 -10.61 1.29
N SER A 103 12.71 -10.98 1.81
CA SER A 103 13.06 -12.39 2.07
C SER A 103 12.15 -13.02 3.11
N LEU A 104 11.87 -12.30 4.21
CA LEU A 104 10.92 -12.76 5.23
C LEU A 104 9.49 -12.91 4.66
N GLN A 105 9.08 -12.04 3.75
CA GLN A 105 7.75 -12.06 3.14
C GLN A 105 7.61 -13.19 2.10
N PHE A 106 8.49 -13.26 1.11
CA PHE A 106 8.31 -14.15 -0.04
C PHE A 106 8.93 -15.54 0.17
N ILE A 107 9.93 -15.70 1.04
CA ILE A 107 10.57 -17.00 1.27
C ILE A 107 10.04 -17.61 2.57
N LEU A 108 10.11 -16.88 3.68
CA LEU A 108 9.81 -17.45 4.99
C LEU A 108 8.29 -17.55 5.25
N SER A 109 7.52 -16.50 4.94
CA SER A 109 6.06 -16.50 5.16
C SER A 109 5.32 -17.53 4.29
N GLN A 110 5.82 -17.80 3.08
CA GLN A 110 5.25 -18.82 2.20
C GLN A 110 5.52 -20.25 2.68
N LYS A 111 6.59 -20.46 3.47
CA LYS A 111 6.97 -21.78 3.97
C LYS A 111 6.21 -22.20 5.23
N SER A 112 5.79 -21.24 6.05
CA SER A 112 5.12 -21.51 7.33
C SER A 112 3.86 -20.67 7.50
N TYR A 113 2.71 -21.34 7.56
CA TYR A 113 1.41 -20.71 7.83
C TYR A 113 1.41 -19.95 9.17
N MET A 114 2.04 -20.53 10.20
CA MET A 114 2.15 -19.90 11.51
C MET A 114 2.94 -18.59 11.44
N TYR A 115 4.02 -18.56 10.67
CA TYR A 115 4.83 -17.35 10.51
C TYR A 115 4.09 -16.28 9.69
N SER A 116 3.32 -16.66 8.67
CA SER A 116 2.51 -15.70 7.88
C SER A 116 1.58 -14.86 8.75
N ASN A 117 1.00 -15.44 9.80
CA ASN A 117 0.11 -14.72 10.72
C ASN A 117 0.83 -13.70 11.62
N VAL A 118 2.12 -13.89 11.91
CA VAL A 118 2.93 -13.00 12.79
C VAL A 118 3.96 -12.19 12.02
N PHE A 119 4.06 -12.39 10.70
CA PHE A 119 5.06 -11.79 9.83
C PHE A 119 5.10 -10.28 9.99
N GLU A 120 3.94 -9.62 9.98
CA GLU A 120 3.83 -8.17 10.09
C GLU A 120 4.44 -7.61 11.38
N ILE A 121 4.09 -8.21 12.52
CA ILE A 121 4.60 -7.80 13.83
C ILE A 121 6.12 -8.05 13.90
N SER A 122 6.56 -9.22 13.44
CA SER A 122 7.99 -9.56 13.45
C SER A 122 8.82 -8.64 12.53
N ALA A 123 8.31 -8.34 11.34
CA ALA A 123 8.99 -7.49 10.37
C ALA A 123 9.10 -6.05 10.88
N SER A 124 8.03 -5.50 11.46
CA SER A 124 8.07 -4.16 12.06
C SER A 124 9.03 -4.07 13.24
N ILE A 125 9.08 -5.07 14.12
CA ILE A 125 10.05 -5.14 15.23
C ILE A 125 11.49 -5.15 14.69
N VAL A 126 11.80 -6.05 13.75
CA VAL A 126 13.15 -6.18 13.19
C VAL A 126 13.56 -4.91 12.46
N VAL A 127 12.66 -4.35 11.64
CA VAL A 127 12.94 -3.14 10.87
C VAL A 127 13.19 -1.94 11.78
N SER A 128 12.38 -1.76 12.82
CA SER A 128 12.53 -0.64 13.75
C SER A 128 13.73 -0.80 14.69
N PHE A 129 14.05 -2.02 15.12
CA PHE A 129 15.26 -2.30 15.88
C PHE A 129 16.51 -1.97 15.06
N CYS A 130 16.63 -2.53 13.85
CA CYS A 130 17.76 -2.28 12.96
C CYS A 130 17.79 -0.84 12.46
N GLY A 131 16.64 -0.24 12.17
CA GLY A 131 16.53 1.17 11.76
C GLY A 131 17.06 2.10 12.85
N ARG A 132 16.74 1.84 14.12
CA ARG A 132 17.27 2.63 15.25
C ARG A 132 18.76 2.37 15.45
N ALA A 133 19.20 1.12 15.28
CA ALA A 133 20.61 0.76 15.34
C ALA A 133 21.46 1.50 14.30
N PHE A 134 21.04 1.49 13.05
CA PHE A 134 21.74 2.20 11.97
C PHE A 134 21.66 3.72 12.13
N GLY A 135 20.51 4.25 12.52
CA GLY A 135 20.34 5.68 12.80
C GLY A 135 21.17 6.20 13.99
N SER A 136 21.62 5.32 14.88
CA SER A 136 22.48 5.65 16.03
C SER A 136 23.97 5.75 15.71
N ILE A 137 24.41 5.36 14.52
CA ILE A 137 25.82 5.41 14.15
C ILE A 137 26.23 6.89 13.93
N PRO A 138 27.18 7.43 14.71
CA PRO A 138 27.57 8.84 14.61
C PRO A 138 28.19 9.14 13.24
N ARG A 139 27.88 10.31 12.66
CA ARG A 139 28.37 10.77 11.34
C ARG A 139 27.96 9.90 10.14
N SER A 140 27.05 8.95 10.30
CA SER A 140 26.58 8.10 9.19
C SER A 140 25.55 8.76 8.27
N HIS A 141 24.97 9.89 8.68
CA HIS A 141 23.84 10.57 8.00
C HIS A 141 22.56 9.71 7.85
N ILE A 142 22.49 8.59 8.59
CA ILE A 142 21.35 7.66 8.55
C ILE A 142 20.20 8.20 9.38
N CYS A 143 19.04 8.34 8.77
CA CYS A 143 17.82 8.83 9.40
C CYS A 143 16.90 7.65 9.74
N PHE A 144 16.59 7.47 11.03
CA PHE A 144 15.69 6.41 11.49
C PHE A 144 14.33 6.46 10.80
N GLY A 145 13.71 7.65 10.74
CA GLY A 145 12.38 7.86 10.17
C GLY A 145 12.32 7.41 8.71
N ALA A 146 13.20 7.95 7.87
CA ALA A 146 13.22 7.60 6.44
C ALA A 146 13.48 6.11 6.19
N VAL A 147 14.46 5.50 6.84
CA VAL A 147 14.81 4.08 6.64
C VAL A 147 13.68 3.16 7.10
N THR A 148 13.13 3.39 8.29
CA THR A 148 12.07 2.56 8.87
C THR A 148 10.78 2.68 8.06
N GLN A 149 10.35 3.90 7.74
CA GLN A 149 9.13 4.13 6.97
C GLN A 149 9.27 3.60 5.53
N GLY A 150 10.41 3.82 4.88
CA GLY A 150 10.66 3.31 3.53
C GLY A 150 10.69 1.77 3.44
N SER A 151 11.23 1.12 4.46
CA SER A 151 11.31 -0.35 4.52
C SER A 151 9.95 -1.01 4.83
N LEU A 152 9.10 -0.32 5.61
CA LEU A 152 7.74 -0.79 5.95
C LEU A 152 6.67 -0.36 4.95
N ALA A 153 6.97 0.57 4.04
CA ALA A 153 5.98 1.16 3.13
C ALA A 153 5.15 0.15 2.32
N LEU A 154 5.74 -1.00 1.98
CA LEU A 154 5.07 -2.04 1.21
C LEU A 154 4.25 -3.02 2.06
N ILE A 155 4.50 -3.08 3.37
CA ILE A 155 3.70 -3.88 4.33
C ILE A 155 2.41 -3.13 4.70
N LEU A 156 2.40 -1.79 4.59
CA LEU A 156 1.24 -0.97 4.95
C LEU A 156 -0.04 -1.50 4.29
N PRO A 157 -1.16 -1.59 5.00
CA PRO A 157 -2.43 -2.12 4.48
C PRO A 157 -3.14 -1.16 3.50
N GLY A 158 -2.40 -0.43 2.65
CA GLY A 158 -2.91 0.68 1.83
C GLY A 158 -3.92 0.22 0.81
N TYR A 159 -3.62 -0.90 0.15
CA TYR A 159 -4.53 -1.55 -0.76
C TYR A 159 -5.83 -2.00 -0.05
N ILE A 160 -5.70 -2.58 1.14
CA ILE A 160 -6.85 -3.12 1.89
C ILE A 160 -7.79 -2.01 2.33
N ILE A 161 -7.24 -0.91 2.85
CA ILE A 161 -8.04 0.27 3.26
C ILE A 161 -8.69 0.92 2.04
N LEU A 162 -7.94 1.08 0.94
CA LEU A 162 -8.50 1.60 -0.31
C LEU A 162 -9.67 0.74 -0.80
N CYS A 163 -9.50 -0.58 -0.92
CA CYS A 163 -10.56 -1.47 -1.35
C CYS A 163 -11.73 -1.44 -0.37
N GLY A 164 -11.48 -1.37 0.93
CA GLY A 164 -12.52 -1.23 1.95
C GLY A 164 -13.33 0.07 1.80
N ALA A 165 -12.65 1.18 1.56
CA ALA A 165 -13.27 2.49 1.35
C ALA A 165 -14.07 2.53 0.04
N LEU A 166 -13.54 1.98 -1.05
CA LEU A 166 -14.26 1.86 -2.32
C LEU A 166 -15.52 1.00 -2.19
N GLU A 167 -15.43 -0.13 -1.48
CA GLU A 167 -16.59 -1.00 -1.24
C GLU A 167 -17.65 -0.33 -0.36
N LEU A 168 -17.23 0.36 0.70
CA LEU A 168 -18.12 1.12 1.57
C LEU A 168 -18.87 2.20 0.78
N GLN A 169 -18.18 2.93 -0.09
CA GLN A 169 -18.78 3.95 -0.95
C GLN A 169 -19.71 3.35 -2.02
N SER A 170 -19.42 2.13 -2.49
CA SER A 170 -20.31 1.36 -3.38
C SER A 170 -21.54 0.77 -2.68
N ARG A 171 -21.78 1.11 -1.40
CA ARG A 171 -22.84 0.58 -0.53
C ARG A 171 -22.69 -0.90 -0.17
N SER A 172 -21.53 -1.50 -0.41
CA SER A 172 -21.17 -2.82 0.13
C SER A 172 -20.65 -2.67 1.56
N LEU A 173 -21.56 -2.34 2.48
CA LEU A 173 -21.22 -1.93 3.85
C LEU A 173 -20.47 -3.02 4.62
N VAL A 174 -20.90 -4.28 4.49
CA VAL A 174 -20.32 -5.40 5.24
C VAL A 174 -18.89 -5.70 4.76
N ALA A 175 -18.67 -5.85 3.45
CA ALA A 175 -17.35 -6.18 2.92
C ALA A 175 -16.34 -5.04 3.17
N GLY A 176 -16.77 -3.79 2.93
CA GLY A 176 -15.95 -2.60 3.14
C GLY A 176 -15.57 -2.40 4.62
N ALA A 177 -16.55 -2.49 5.53
CA ALA A 177 -16.32 -2.31 6.96
C ALA A 177 -15.39 -3.38 7.55
N VAL A 178 -15.55 -4.65 7.16
CA VAL A 178 -14.68 -5.74 7.64
C VAL A 178 -13.23 -5.53 7.21
N ARG A 179 -12.99 -5.13 5.95
CA ARG A 179 -11.63 -4.83 5.47
C ARG A 179 -11.03 -3.63 6.18
N MET A 180 -11.80 -2.57 6.38
CA MET A 180 -11.34 -1.36 7.07
C MET A 180 -11.00 -1.65 8.53
N PHE A 181 -11.85 -2.41 9.23
CA PHE A 181 -11.59 -2.81 10.62
C PHE A 181 -10.35 -3.70 10.74
N TYR A 182 -10.20 -4.68 9.85
CA TYR A 182 -8.98 -5.50 9.79
C TYR A 182 -7.73 -4.63 9.59
N ALA A 183 -7.79 -3.65 8.70
CA ALA A 183 -6.66 -2.75 8.44
C ALA A 183 -6.34 -1.78 9.60
N ILE A 184 -7.33 -1.42 10.43
CA ILE A 184 -7.10 -0.67 11.68
C ILE A 184 -6.32 -1.54 12.66
N ILE A 185 -6.73 -2.80 12.85
CA ILE A 185 -6.01 -3.76 13.71
C ILE A 185 -4.59 -3.99 13.20
N TYR A 186 -4.44 -4.16 11.88
CA TYR A 186 -3.14 -4.28 11.19
C TYR A 186 -2.26 -3.07 11.52
N SER A 187 -2.79 -1.86 11.33
CA SER A 187 -2.07 -0.62 11.64
C SER A 187 -1.63 -0.52 13.11
N LEU A 188 -2.45 -1.04 14.05
CA LEU A 188 -2.09 -1.11 15.46
C LEU A 188 -0.95 -2.11 15.71
N PHE A 189 -0.95 -3.26 15.04
CA PHE A 189 0.15 -4.23 15.12
C PHE A 189 1.46 -3.65 14.58
N LEU A 190 1.40 -2.94 13.45
CA LEU A 190 2.54 -2.24 12.89
C LEU A 190 3.06 -1.15 13.85
N GLY A 191 2.17 -0.32 14.42
CA GLY A 191 2.54 0.70 15.40
C GLY A 191 3.15 0.12 16.68
N PHE A 192 2.60 -0.98 17.18
CA PHE A 192 3.16 -1.74 18.29
C PHE A 192 4.55 -2.27 17.97
N GLY A 193 4.73 -2.91 16.80
CA GLY A 193 6.03 -3.44 16.39
C GLY A 193 7.10 -2.37 16.23
N ILE A 194 6.74 -1.19 15.69
CA ILE A 194 7.65 -0.03 15.64
C ILE A 194 8.07 0.41 17.04
N THR A 195 7.10 0.56 17.95
CA THR A 195 7.35 1.00 19.33
C THR A 195 8.23 0.00 20.07
N LEU A 196 7.91 -1.29 20.00
CA LEU A 196 8.66 -2.34 20.67
C LEU A 196 10.09 -2.48 20.10
N GLY A 197 10.24 -2.57 18.77
CA GLY A 197 11.54 -2.71 18.14
C GLY A 197 12.48 -1.53 18.43
N SER A 198 11.94 -0.31 18.38
CA SER A 198 12.71 0.89 18.73
C SER A 198 13.02 0.97 20.23
N ALA A 199 12.10 0.60 21.12
CA ALA A 199 12.34 0.57 22.57
C ALA A 199 13.43 -0.44 22.96
N LEU A 200 13.41 -1.65 22.39
CA LEU A 200 14.42 -2.69 22.65
C LEU A 200 15.84 -2.22 22.34
N PHE A 201 16.04 -1.54 21.19
CA PHE A 201 17.36 -0.98 20.87
C PHE A 201 17.72 0.18 21.79
N GLY A 202 16.75 1.04 22.14
CA GLY A 202 16.96 2.16 23.07
C GLY A 202 17.38 1.71 24.47
N TRP A 203 16.86 0.58 24.96
CA TRP A 203 17.31 -0.03 26.21
C TRP A 203 18.71 -0.66 26.11
N MET A 204 19.05 -1.23 24.95
CA MET A 204 20.36 -1.83 24.74
C MET A 204 21.47 -0.78 24.58
N TYR A 205 21.17 0.38 23.97
CA TYR A 205 22.14 1.42 23.68
C TYR A 205 21.63 2.80 24.14
N HIS A 206 22.24 3.33 25.22
CA HIS A 206 21.80 4.56 25.88
C HIS A 206 21.95 5.83 25.01
N ASN A 207 22.87 5.83 24.04
CA ASN A 207 23.04 6.94 23.09
C ASN A 207 22.21 6.72 21.81
N ALA A 208 21.05 6.06 21.93
CA ALA A 208 20.20 5.80 20.78
C ALA A 208 19.69 7.11 20.15
N THR A 209 19.53 7.12 18.82
CA THR A 209 19.01 8.30 18.14
C THR A 209 17.56 8.53 18.55
N ASN A 210 17.25 9.80 18.79
CA ASN A 210 15.89 10.30 18.99
C ASN A 210 15.44 11.17 17.81
N GLU A 211 16.25 11.21 16.74
CA GLU A 211 15.96 12.05 15.59
C GLU A 211 14.78 11.47 14.81
N ILE A 212 13.76 12.30 14.71
CA ILE A 212 12.49 12.02 14.09
C ILE A 212 12.58 12.49 12.63
N SER A 213 13.05 13.71 12.41
CA SER A 213 13.03 14.32 11.09
C SER A 213 14.40 14.26 10.45
N CYS A 214 14.44 13.96 9.16
CA CYS A 214 15.72 13.93 8.45
C CYS A 214 16.16 15.37 8.11
N PRO A 215 17.38 15.78 8.51
CA PRO A 215 17.85 17.15 8.27
C PRO A 215 18.23 17.42 6.81
N GLN A 216 18.57 16.38 6.05
CA GLN A 216 19.10 16.46 4.70
C GLN A 216 18.11 15.87 3.70
N LEU A 217 17.36 16.73 3.01
CA LEU A 217 16.47 16.31 1.94
C LEU A 217 17.20 16.37 0.59
N ILE A 218 17.08 15.30 -0.20
CA ILE A 218 17.51 15.32 -1.59
C ILE A 218 16.76 16.42 -2.34
N SER A 219 17.45 17.09 -3.27
CA SER A 219 16.85 18.09 -4.16
C SER A 219 15.53 17.57 -4.76
N PRO A 220 14.43 18.35 -4.71
CA PRO A 220 13.14 17.94 -5.25
C PRO A 220 13.18 17.47 -6.71
N TRP A 221 14.19 17.91 -7.48
CA TRP A 221 14.41 17.49 -8.87
C TRP A 221 14.62 15.98 -9.04
N PHE A 222 15.24 15.29 -8.09
CA PHE A 222 15.44 13.84 -8.21
C PHE A 222 14.14 13.04 -8.05
N ARG A 223 13.06 13.66 -7.57
CA ARG A 223 11.74 13.02 -7.46
C ARG A 223 11.19 12.60 -8.84
N PHE A 224 11.59 13.31 -9.92
CA PHE A 224 11.28 12.92 -11.29
C PHE A 224 11.90 11.58 -11.70
N LEU A 225 12.96 11.13 -11.03
CA LEU A 225 13.58 9.83 -11.28
C LEU A 225 13.00 8.76 -10.35
N PHE A 226 12.86 9.07 -9.06
CA PHE A 226 12.43 8.09 -8.06
C PHE A 226 10.97 7.67 -8.20
N VAL A 227 10.07 8.57 -8.60
CA VAL A 227 8.64 8.24 -8.76
C VAL A 227 8.40 7.24 -9.91
N PRO A 228 8.92 7.45 -11.14
CA PRO A 228 8.88 6.42 -12.17
C PRO A 228 9.54 5.11 -11.74
N ALA A 229 10.71 5.17 -11.11
CA ALA A 229 11.46 3.98 -10.69
C ALA A 229 10.68 3.15 -9.67
N PHE A 230 10.08 3.80 -8.67
CA PHE A 230 9.17 3.15 -7.72
C PHE A 230 7.94 2.58 -8.43
N THR A 231 7.32 3.34 -9.33
CA THR A 231 6.13 2.90 -10.08
C THR A 231 6.41 1.65 -10.91
N ILE A 232 7.53 1.60 -11.63
CA ILE A 232 7.94 0.42 -12.40
C ILE A 232 8.08 -0.77 -11.46
N SER A 233 8.77 -0.58 -10.34
CA SER A 233 9.13 -1.66 -9.43
C SER A 233 7.91 -2.20 -8.68
N ILE A 234 7.02 -1.33 -8.20
CA ILE A 234 5.78 -1.75 -7.54
C ILE A 234 4.81 -2.41 -8.53
N SER A 235 4.82 -1.98 -9.80
CA SER A 235 4.03 -2.63 -10.85
C SER A 235 4.54 -4.03 -11.15
N LEU A 236 5.86 -4.19 -11.32
CA LEU A 236 6.50 -5.49 -11.52
C LEU A 236 6.29 -6.41 -10.31
N LEU A 237 6.40 -5.89 -9.09
CA LEU A 237 6.13 -6.63 -7.86
C LEU A 237 4.69 -7.18 -7.83
N ASN A 238 3.73 -6.39 -8.32
CA ASN A 238 2.33 -6.79 -8.48
C ASN A 238 2.05 -7.53 -9.82
N GLN A 239 3.08 -8.16 -10.40
CA GLN A 239 2.98 -9.03 -11.57
C GLN A 239 2.41 -8.31 -12.80
N ALA A 240 2.72 -7.02 -12.98
CA ALA A 240 2.41 -6.32 -14.23
C ALA A 240 3.29 -6.80 -15.38
N HIS A 241 2.68 -6.90 -16.56
CA HIS A 241 3.45 -7.16 -17.78
C HIS A 241 4.13 -5.87 -18.26
N ILE A 242 5.31 -5.99 -18.87
CA ILE A 242 6.16 -4.85 -19.25
C ILE A 242 5.44 -3.87 -20.19
N SER A 243 4.52 -4.36 -21.03
CA SER A 243 3.72 -3.49 -21.92
C SER A 243 2.76 -2.55 -21.20
N GLN A 244 2.37 -2.85 -19.95
CA GLN A 244 1.46 -2.02 -19.15
C GLN A 244 2.20 -0.88 -18.45
N LEU A 245 3.52 -1.01 -18.26
CA LEU A 245 4.33 -0.08 -17.48
C LEU A 245 4.33 1.37 -18.02
N PRO A 246 4.43 1.65 -19.33
CA PRO A 246 4.49 3.04 -19.80
C PRO A 246 3.27 3.86 -19.40
N VAL A 247 2.07 3.27 -19.49
CA VAL A 247 0.82 3.92 -19.11
C VAL A 247 0.74 4.08 -17.59
N MET A 248 1.10 3.04 -16.82
CA MET A 248 1.12 3.10 -15.36
C MET A 248 2.07 4.18 -14.84
N VAL A 249 3.27 4.29 -15.43
CA VAL A 249 4.26 5.31 -15.10
C VAL A 249 3.75 6.71 -15.42
N PHE A 250 3.17 6.91 -16.61
CA PHE A 250 2.61 8.21 -16.99
C PHE A 250 1.54 8.68 -16.00
N ILE A 251 0.55 7.83 -15.70
CA ILE A 251 -0.53 8.15 -14.75
C ILE A 251 0.02 8.43 -13.34
N SER A 252 0.99 7.63 -12.89
CA SER A 252 1.61 7.78 -11.57
C SER A 252 2.39 9.08 -11.43
N CYS A 253 3.18 9.45 -12.44
CA CYS A 253 3.93 10.70 -12.47
C CYS A 253 2.98 11.90 -12.48
N THR A 254 1.93 11.90 -13.30
CA THR A 254 0.96 12.98 -13.31
C THR A 254 0.24 13.11 -11.97
N GLY A 255 -0.17 11.98 -11.37
CA GLY A 255 -0.75 11.96 -10.03
C GLY A 255 0.19 12.55 -8.97
N TYR A 256 1.47 12.17 -8.99
CA TYR A 256 2.45 12.71 -8.05
C TYR A 256 2.71 14.21 -8.21
N VAL A 257 2.73 14.73 -9.44
CA VAL A 257 2.85 16.18 -9.69
C VAL A 257 1.71 16.93 -9.01
N VAL A 258 0.48 16.41 -9.11
CA VAL A 258 -0.68 17.00 -8.43
C VAL A 258 -0.49 16.94 -6.91
N THR A 259 -0.06 15.81 -6.36
CA THR A 259 0.23 15.66 -4.93
C THR A 259 1.27 16.65 -4.43
N TYR A 260 2.34 16.88 -5.20
CA TYR A 260 3.40 17.81 -4.84
C TYR A 260 2.90 19.26 -4.75
N TRP A 261 2.18 19.73 -5.78
CA TRP A 261 1.66 21.10 -5.80
C TRP A 261 0.48 21.29 -4.85
N ALA A 262 -0.41 20.30 -4.73
CA ALA A 262 -1.50 20.31 -3.77
C ALA A 262 -0.95 20.31 -2.34
N GLY A 263 0.06 19.50 -2.02
CA GLY A 263 0.70 19.46 -0.71
C GLY A 263 1.36 20.78 -0.32
N LYS A 264 1.89 21.54 -1.30
CA LYS A 264 2.43 22.88 -1.05
C LYS A 264 1.35 23.91 -0.71
N HIS A 265 0.15 23.77 -1.30
CA HIS A 265 -0.97 24.70 -1.07
C HIS A 265 -1.82 24.31 0.15
N PHE A 266 -2.04 23.01 0.37
CA PHE A 266 -2.91 22.44 1.42
C PHE A 266 -2.10 21.62 2.43
N ALA A 267 -1.06 22.23 3.02
CA ALA A 267 -0.10 21.53 3.88
C ALA A 267 -0.73 20.79 5.08
N ASN A 268 -1.88 21.24 5.58
CA ASN A 268 -2.56 20.67 6.74
C ASN A 268 -3.61 19.60 6.40
N SER A 269 -3.88 19.31 5.12
CA SER A 269 -5.03 18.47 4.72
C SER A 269 -4.61 17.39 3.72
N THR A 270 -4.02 16.32 4.24
CA THR A 270 -3.50 15.20 3.44
C THR A 270 -4.60 14.49 2.65
N GLU A 271 -5.78 14.35 3.24
CA GLU A 271 -6.98 13.83 2.59
C GLU A 271 -7.33 14.62 1.31
N PHE A 272 -7.21 15.95 1.35
CA PHE A 272 -7.54 16.81 0.23
C PHE A 272 -6.48 16.70 -0.88
N THR A 273 -5.20 16.66 -0.49
CA THR A 273 -4.10 16.44 -1.45
C THR A 273 -4.23 15.10 -2.16
N ALA A 274 -4.58 14.05 -1.41
CA ALA A 274 -4.78 12.71 -1.94
C ALA A 274 -6.03 12.63 -2.83
N ALA A 275 -7.11 13.35 -2.48
CA ALA A 275 -8.33 13.43 -3.28
C ALA A 275 -8.11 14.11 -4.63
N LEU A 276 -7.38 15.23 -4.67
CA LEU A 276 -7.06 15.91 -5.92
C LEU A 276 -6.18 15.05 -6.83
N ALA A 277 -5.15 14.41 -6.27
CA ALA A 277 -4.28 13.53 -7.03
C ALA A 277 -5.04 12.31 -7.57
N ALA A 278 -5.86 11.68 -6.72
CA ALA A 278 -6.69 10.55 -7.12
C ALA A 278 -7.75 10.94 -8.15
N PHE A 279 -8.32 12.15 -8.08
CA PHE A 279 -9.22 12.64 -9.12
C PHE A 279 -8.53 12.67 -10.49
N VAL A 280 -7.32 13.23 -10.58
CA VAL A 280 -6.57 13.28 -11.84
C VAL A 280 -6.16 11.88 -12.30
N ILE A 281 -5.66 11.02 -11.40
CA ILE A 281 -5.35 9.61 -11.69
C ILE A 281 -6.58 8.90 -12.26
N GLY A 282 -7.74 9.12 -11.65
CA GLY A 282 -8.99 8.50 -12.05
C GLY A 282 -9.52 9.03 -13.38
N VAL A 283 -9.37 10.32 -13.68
CA VAL A 283 -9.74 10.87 -15.00
C VAL A 283 -8.86 10.23 -16.08
N LEU A 284 -7.55 10.17 -15.87
CA LEU A 284 -6.61 9.57 -16.83
C LEU A 284 -6.84 8.06 -17.00
N GLY A 285 -7.05 7.33 -15.92
CA GLY A 285 -7.32 5.89 -15.96
C GLY A 285 -8.65 5.55 -16.63
N ASN A 286 -9.70 6.32 -16.36
CA ASN A 286 -11.00 6.17 -17.03
C ASN A 286 -10.94 6.54 -18.51
N LEU A 287 -10.19 7.60 -18.87
CA LEU A 287 -9.95 7.99 -20.26
C LEU A 287 -9.15 6.91 -21.02
N TYR A 288 -8.11 6.38 -20.39
CA TYR A 288 -7.34 5.26 -20.92
C TYR A 288 -8.23 4.04 -21.18
N SER A 289 -9.09 3.67 -20.22
CA SER A 289 -10.06 2.58 -20.38
C SER A 289 -11.06 2.82 -21.52
N ARG A 290 -11.44 4.08 -21.76
CA ARG A 290 -12.35 4.46 -22.85
C ARG A 290 -11.70 4.32 -24.22
N ILE A 291 -10.44 4.76 -24.38
CA ILE A 291 -9.74 4.78 -25.66
C ILE A 291 -9.19 3.39 -26.01
N TRP A 292 -8.48 2.76 -25.08
CA TRP A 292 -7.75 1.52 -25.32
C TRP A 292 -8.55 0.26 -24.96
N LYS A 293 -9.83 0.41 -24.56
CA LYS A 293 -10.69 -0.68 -24.06
C LYS A 293 -10.07 -1.47 -22.89
N GLY A 294 -9.05 -0.93 -22.22
CA GLY A 294 -8.40 -1.54 -21.06
C GLY A 294 -9.24 -1.50 -19.78
N LEU A 295 -8.74 -2.12 -18.72
CA LEU A 295 -9.27 -2.00 -17.36
C LEU A 295 -8.68 -0.76 -16.70
N ALA A 296 -9.53 0.21 -16.33
CA ALA A 296 -9.09 1.45 -15.67
C ALA A 296 -8.30 1.17 -14.38
N VAL A 297 -8.83 0.27 -13.54
CA VAL A 297 -8.27 -0.06 -12.22
C VAL A 297 -6.84 -0.55 -12.32
N SER A 298 -6.54 -1.49 -13.22
CA SER A 298 -5.18 -2.04 -13.40
C SER A 298 -4.16 -0.95 -13.73
N ALA A 299 -4.51 0.03 -14.56
CA ALA A 299 -3.62 1.14 -14.91
C ALA A 299 -3.46 2.17 -13.78
N MET A 300 -4.43 2.28 -12.89
CA MET A 300 -4.46 3.27 -11.80
C MET A 300 -3.83 2.76 -10.50
N LEU A 301 -3.86 1.45 -10.22
CA LEU A 301 -3.39 0.88 -8.95
C LEU A 301 -1.95 1.25 -8.59
N PRO A 302 -0.96 1.17 -9.50
CA PRO A 302 0.40 1.63 -9.19
C PRO A 302 0.47 3.12 -8.81
N ALA A 303 -0.32 3.95 -9.47
CA ALA A 303 -0.38 5.39 -9.15
C ALA A 303 -0.95 5.62 -7.76
N ILE A 304 -1.92 4.81 -7.34
CA ILE A 304 -2.49 4.87 -6.00
C ILE A 304 -1.46 4.40 -4.94
N PHE A 305 -0.67 3.36 -5.25
CA PHE A 305 0.43 2.93 -4.38
C PHE A 305 1.54 3.97 -4.23
N VAL A 306 1.70 4.90 -5.17
CA VAL A 306 2.59 6.07 -5.01
C VAL A 306 1.97 7.09 -4.04
N GLN A 307 0.65 7.22 -4.02
CA GLN A 307 -0.04 8.21 -3.18
C GLN A 307 -0.06 7.84 -1.70
N VAL A 308 -0.29 6.57 -1.37
CA VAL A 308 -0.44 6.15 0.04
C VAL A 308 0.79 6.51 0.88
N PRO A 309 2.04 6.14 0.50
CA PRO A 309 3.26 6.55 1.19
C PRO A 309 3.40 8.08 1.27
N SER A 310 3.06 8.80 0.20
CA SER A 310 3.16 10.26 0.17
C SER A 310 2.23 10.92 1.18
N GLY A 311 1.01 10.41 1.31
CA GLY A 311 0.02 10.88 2.26
C GLY A 311 0.42 10.64 3.71
N ILE A 312 0.89 9.43 4.05
CA ILE A 312 1.33 9.13 5.43
C ILE A 312 2.61 9.87 5.82
N ALA A 313 3.52 10.10 4.88
CA ALA A 313 4.79 10.75 5.15
C ALA A 313 4.58 12.20 5.58
N SER A 314 3.58 12.89 5.03
CA SER A 314 3.27 14.28 5.39
C SER A 314 2.79 14.47 6.83
N GLN A 315 2.42 13.40 7.54
CA GLN A 315 1.98 13.46 8.95
C GLN A 315 3.02 12.91 9.93
N ASN A 316 4.16 12.39 9.44
CA ASN A 316 5.15 11.70 10.27
C ASN A 316 4.52 10.63 11.21
N SER A 317 3.42 10.00 10.79
CA SER A 317 2.56 9.22 11.68
C SER A 317 3.20 7.92 12.18
N LEU A 318 4.07 7.28 11.38
CA LEU A 318 4.83 6.10 11.83
C LEU A 318 5.84 6.43 12.94
N LEU A 319 6.16 7.71 13.08
CA LEU A 319 7.20 8.18 13.99
C LEU A 319 6.69 8.48 15.39
N SER A 320 5.36 8.52 15.55
CA SER A 320 4.70 8.49 16.85
C SER A 320 5.12 7.27 17.65
N GLY A 321 5.38 6.12 17.00
CA GLY A 321 5.89 4.92 17.66
C GLY A 321 7.29 5.10 18.26
N LEU A 322 8.16 5.89 17.61
CA LEU A 322 9.46 6.26 18.20
C LEU A 322 9.28 7.23 19.37
N GLN A 323 8.35 8.19 19.28
CA GLN A 323 8.05 9.09 20.39
C GLN A 323 7.58 8.30 21.62
N SER A 324 6.66 7.34 21.43
CA SER A 324 6.24 6.42 22.48
C SER A 324 7.40 5.59 23.02
N ALA A 325 8.28 5.09 22.16
CA ALA A 325 9.46 4.36 22.59
C ALA A 325 10.43 5.22 23.42
N ASN A 326 10.62 6.49 23.06
CA ASN A 326 11.46 7.41 23.81
C ASN A 326 10.88 7.72 25.19
N THR A 327 9.55 7.87 25.29
CA THR A 327 8.91 8.02 26.61
C THR A 327 9.08 6.77 27.47
N ILE A 328 9.05 5.58 26.88
CA ILE A 328 9.24 4.31 27.60
C ILE A 328 10.70 4.15 28.06
N VAL A 329 11.66 4.47 27.20
CA VAL A 329 13.09 4.33 27.51
C VAL A 329 13.55 5.35 28.56
N ASN A 330 13.07 6.61 28.47
CA ASN A 330 13.46 7.67 29.39
C ASN A 330 12.72 7.62 30.75
N ALA A 331 11.64 6.84 30.88
CA ALA A 331 10.86 6.73 32.12
C ALA A 331 11.62 6.10 33.32
N ASN A 332 12.86 5.66 33.15
CA ASN A 332 13.74 5.31 34.28
C ASN A 332 14.19 6.53 35.09
N GLU A 333 14.05 7.75 34.58
CA GLU A 333 14.14 8.96 35.40
C GLU A 333 12.74 9.27 35.97
N THR A 334 12.64 9.37 37.30
CA THR A 334 11.41 9.47 38.10
C THR A 334 10.52 10.70 37.78
N ILE A 335 9.88 10.73 36.60
CA ILE A 335 8.89 11.73 36.21
C ILE A 335 7.60 11.01 35.76
N THR A 336 6.68 10.84 36.70
CA THR A 336 5.34 10.25 36.54
C THR A 336 4.31 11.20 35.91
N THR A 337 4.66 12.00 34.90
CA THR A 337 3.71 12.92 34.22
C THR A 337 3.84 13.00 32.70
N SER A 338 4.41 11.98 32.05
CA SER A 338 4.17 11.83 30.61
C SER A 338 2.88 11.05 30.41
N THR A 339 1.79 11.74 30.07
CA THR A 339 0.61 11.12 29.48
C THR A 339 1.07 10.32 28.28
N SER A 340 1.25 9.01 28.44
CA SER A 340 1.44 8.09 27.33
C SER A 340 0.15 8.15 26.52
N ASP A 341 0.09 9.04 25.54
CA ASP A 341 -1.09 9.30 24.74
C ASP A 341 -1.35 8.04 23.89
N PRO A 342 -2.34 7.19 24.21
CA PRO A 342 -2.61 5.97 23.45
C PRO A 342 -3.05 6.30 22.00
N SER A 343 -3.43 7.56 21.76
CA SER A 343 -3.72 8.15 20.45
C SER A 343 -2.53 8.08 19.48
N SER A 344 -1.29 8.00 19.97
CA SER A 344 -0.07 7.97 19.15
C SER A 344 0.01 6.75 18.22
N SER A 345 -0.19 5.54 18.74
CA SER A 345 -0.18 4.31 17.92
C SER A 345 -1.38 4.23 16.96
N MET A 346 -2.53 4.77 17.37
CA MET A 346 -3.73 4.84 16.53
C MET A 346 -3.60 5.90 15.42
N SER A 347 -2.77 6.93 15.61
CA SER A 347 -2.59 8.02 14.63
C SER A 347 -2.16 7.51 13.25
N PHE A 348 -1.34 6.46 13.19
CA PHE A 348 -0.94 5.84 11.94
C PHE A 348 -2.14 5.29 11.17
N GLY A 349 -2.96 4.44 11.79
CA GLY A 349 -4.17 3.91 11.15
C GLY A 349 -5.16 5.00 10.74
N MET A 350 -5.32 6.04 11.56
CA MET A 350 -6.22 7.16 11.26
C MET A 350 -5.75 8.01 10.08
N THR A 351 -4.47 8.38 10.02
CA THR A 351 -3.89 9.12 8.87
C THR A 351 -4.00 8.31 7.59
N MET A 352 -3.82 7.01 7.68
CA MET A 352 -3.95 6.11 6.54
C MET A 352 -5.39 6.01 6.02
N ILE A 353 -6.37 5.98 6.92
CA ILE A 353 -7.79 6.06 6.57
C ILE A 353 -8.10 7.39 5.88
N GLN A 354 -7.65 8.52 6.44
CA GLN A 354 -7.87 9.84 5.83
C GLN A 354 -7.35 9.91 4.39
N VAL A 355 -6.13 9.42 4.16
CA VAL A 355 -5.53 9.35 2.82
C VAL A 355 -6.36 8.45 1.90
N CYS A 356 -6.78 7.26 2.34
CA CYS A 356 -7.55 6.33 1.51
C CYS A 356 -8.99 6.79 1.24
N VAL A 357 -9.62 7.49 2.19
CA VAL A 357 -10.92 8.14 2.00
C VAL A 357 -10.78 9.26 0.97
N GLY A 358 -9.75 10.10 1.09
CA GLY A 358 -9.42 11.11 0.09
C GLY A 358 -9.26 10.50 -1.30
N ILE A 359 -8.44 9.44 -1.43
CA ILE A 359 -8.26 8.71 -2.69
C ILE A 359 -9.60 8.22 -3.23
N SER A 360 -10.41 7.56 -2.40
CA SER A 360 -11.72 7.03 -2.83
C SER A 360 -12.64 8.12 -3.35
N VAL A 361 -12.79 9.23 -2.61
CA VAL A 361 -13.59 10.39 -3.03
C VAL A 361 -13.11 10.93 -4.38
N GLY A 362 -11.80 11.10 -4.56
CA GLY A 362 -11.21 11.53 -5.83
C GLY A 362 -11.51 10.58 -6.99
N LEU A 363 -11.33 9.28 -6.77
CA LEU A 363 -11.60 8.25 -7.77
C LEU A 363 -13.08 8.22 -8.18
N PHE A 364 -14.01 8.28 -7.24
CA PHE A 364 -15.44 8.32 -7.56
C PHE A 364 -15.84 9.61 -8.27
N ALA A 365 -15.34 10.77 -7.83
CA ALA A 365 -15.59 12.04 -8.50
C ALA A 365 -15.09 12.01 -9.96
N SER A 366 -13.92 11.40 -10.21
CA SER A 366 -13.38 11.25 -11.57
C SER A 366 -14.26 10.38 -12.45
N SER A 367 -14.87 9.34 -11.87
CA SER A 367 -15.72 8.39 -12.56
C SER A 367 -17.03 9.04 -12.99
N LEU A 368 -17.61 9.86 -12.11
CA LEU A 368 -18.78 10.69 -12.39
C LEU A 368 -18.47 11.73 -13.47
N PHE A 369 -17.29 12.33 -13.45
CA PHE A 369 -16.86 13.31 -14.45
C PHE A 369 -16.72 12.70 -15.85
N VAL A 370 -16.09 11.53 -15.97
CA VAL A 370 -15.87 10.87 -17.28
C VAL A 370 -17.15 10.19 -17.79
N TYR A 371 -17.99 9.68 -16.89
CA TYR A 371 -19.21 8.96 -17.23
C TYR A 371 -20.45 9.53 -16.50
N PRO A 372 -20.85 10.78 -16.81
CA PRO A 372 -21.93 11.45 -16.08
C PRO A 372 -23.29 10.76 -16.20
N PHE A 373 -23.54 10.09 -17.33
CA PHE A 373 -24.79 9.35 -17.59
C PHE A 373 -24.68 7.83 -17.33
N GLY A 374 -23.57 7.39 -16.74
CA GLY A 374 -23.26 5.98 -16.53
C GLY A 374 -22.97 5.20 -17.82
N LYS A 375 -22.54 3.94 -17.68
CA LYS A 375 -22.49 2.97 -18.79
C LYS A 375 -23.66 2.00 -18.66
N LYS A 376 -24.54 1.96 -19.67
CA LYS A 376 -25.70 1.04 -19.68
C LYS A 376 -25.35 -0.46 -19.72
N LYS A 377 -24.11 -0.83 -20.09
CA LYS A 377 -23.73 -2.24 -20.34
C LYS A 377 -22.48 -2.75 -19.62
N THR A 378 -21.72 -1.91 -18.91
CA THR A 378 -20.50 -2.36 -18.21
C THR A 378 -20.31 -1.60 -16.90
N GLY A 379 -20.07 -2.34 -15.81
CA GLY A 379 -19.78 -1.75 -14.49
C GLY A 379 -18.55 -0.83 -14.56
N LEU A 380 -18.71 0.40 -14.06
CA LEU A 380 -17.68 1.44 -14.14
C LEU A 380 -16.45 1.13 -13.27
N PHE A 381 -16.63 0.31 -12.24
CA PHE A 381 -15.62 -0.27 -11.37
C PHE A 381 -16.01 -1.72 -11.06
N SER A 382 -16.01 -2.61 -12.05
CA SER A 382 -15.93 -4.04 -11.72
C SER A 382 -14.52 -4.28 -11.15
N LEU A 383 -14.37 -4.08 -9.84
CA LEU A 383 -13.35 -4.79 -9.10
C LEU A 383 -13.59 -6.30 -9.24
#